data_AF-A0A813HCQ1-F1
#
_entry.id   AF-A0A813HCQ1-F1
#
_cell.length_a   1.000
_cell.length_b   1.000
_cell.length_c   1.000
_cell.angle_alpha   90.00
_cell.angle_beta   90.00
_cell.angle_gamma   90.00
#
_symmetry.space_group_name_H-M   'P 1'
#
loop_
_entity.id
_entity.type
_entity.pdbx_description
1 polymer ?
#
loop_
_entity_poly.entity_id
_entity_poly.type
_entity_poly.pdbx_seq_one_letter_code
_entity_poly.pdbx_strand_id
1 'polypeptide(L)'
;MVRNMLLRSNRSSPSGTQTQELDASCTSTSSTKSGTAHPKAAHDNNTNNHNYNNEAASLLSKIRGIAYDSAPVRVAPPVLATGFSAMLAGRLGFAPESPAARHLAPAAELIFAGLMRLSGREQLCSELYEELRLQTAVPHLLLYSGADEVIPSASVLRFSEELKEQGGSSQLEEFAGSPHVMHFRRYPERYAETVKRFLDTHL
;
A
#
# COMPACT_ATOMS: atom_id res chain seq x y z
N MET A 1 44.14 24.86 14.57
CA MET A 1 43.66 25.47 13.30
C MET A 1 42.13 25.36 13.32
N VAL A 2 41.28 26.40 13.24
CA VAL A 2 41.36 27.74 12.61
C VAL A 2 41.41 27.64 11.07
N ARG A 3 40.50 28.21 10.26
CA ARG A 3 39.16 28.84 10.47
C ARG A 3 38.54 29.16 9.08
N ASN A 4 37.22 29.43 9.01
CA ASN A 4 36.53 30.14 7.90
C ASN A 4 36.46 29.37 6.55
N MET A 5 35.65 29.76 5.55
CA MET A 5 34.90 31.01 5.35
C MET A 5 33.51 30.82 4.70
N LEU A 6 32.55 31.66 5.06
CA LEU A 6 31.32 31.91 4.29
C LEU A 6 31.63 32.65 2.97
N LEU A 7 30.64 32.72 2.07
CA LEU A 7 30.16 34.03 1.59
C LEU A 7 28.70 33.99 1.12
N ARG A 8 27.88 34.91 1.64
CA ARG A 8 26.61 35.38 1.06
C ARG A 8 26.86 36.76 0.44
N SER A 9 26.15 37.12 -0.62
CA SER A 9 25.88 38.52 -0.97
C SER A 9 24.49 38.67 -1.62
N ASN A 10 24.00 39.90 -1.74
CA ASN A 10 22.59 40.25 -2.00
C ASN A 10 22.46 41.70 -2.53
N ARG A 11 21.29 42.08 -3.08
CA ARG A 11 20.88 43.42 -3.62
C ARG A 11 21.41 43.75 -5.04
N SER A 12 20.76 44.55 -5.90
CA SER A 12 19.46 45.27 -5.85
C SER A 12 18.94 45.69 -7.26
N SER A 13 17.65 46.08 -7.34
CA SER A 13 16.85 46.62 -8.49
C SER A 13 17.22 48.10 -8.87
N PRO A 14 16.51 48.90 -9.75
CA PRO A 14 15.06 48.91 -10.13
C PRO A 14 14.64 49.32 -11.58
N SER A 15 13.32 49.57 -11.78
CA SER A 15 12.57 50.10 -12.98
C SER A 15 12.55 49.22 -14.26
N GLY A 16 11.49 49.16 -15.09
CA GLY A 16 10.15 49.81 -15.14
C GLY A 16 9.35 49.28 -16.38
N THR A 17 8.18 49.75 -16.86
CA THR A 17 7.18 50.79 -16.46
C THR A 17 5.88 50.63 -17.30
N GLN A 18 4.68 50.67 -16.68
CA GLN A 18 3.31 50.71 -17.32
C GLN A 18 2.90 49.46 -18.17
N THR A 19 1.62 49.17 -18.49
CA THR A 19 0.40 50.02 -18.65
C THR A 19 -0.93 49.21 -18.46
N GLN A 20 -1.97 49.82 -17.85
CA GLN A 20 -3.44 49.60 -17.99
C GLN A 20 -4.12 48.19 -17.83
N GLU A 21 -5.44 48.02 -17.60
CA GLU A 21 -6.49 48.76 -16.83
C GLU A 21 -7.83 47.94 -16.83
N LEU A 22 -8.81 48.36 -16.01
CA LEU A 22 -10.27 48.11 -16.04
C LEU A 22 -10.87 46.82 -15.44
N ASP A 23 -11.85 47.04 -14.56
CA ASP A 23 -12.75 46.07 -13.93
C ASP A 23 -14.06 45.83 -14.71
N ALA A 24 -14.66 44.64 -14.53
CA ALA A 24 -16.11 44.42 -14.56
C ALA A 24 -16.42 43.15 -13.72
N SER A 25 -17.00 43.23 -12.52
CA SER A 25 -18.35 43.69 -12.15
C SER A 25 -19.45 42.64 -12.40
N CYS A 26 -20.29 42.41 -11.38
CA CYS A 26 -21.25 41.32 -11.33
C CYS A 26 -22.60 41.70 -11.99
N THR A 27 -23.26 40.74 -12.64
CA THR A 27 -24.69 40.42 -12.41
C THR A 27 -25.13 39.21 -13.23
N SER A 28 -25.94 38.34 -12.65
CA SER A 28 -26.81 37.42 -13.38
C SER A 28 -28.15 37.27 -12.64
N THR A 29 -29.23 37.33 -13.41
CA THR A 29 -30.59 37.58 -12.92
C THR A 29 -31.26 36.36 -12.29
N SER A 30 -32.13 36.60 -11.32
CA SER A 30 -33.10 35.61 -10.87
C SER A 30 -34.14 35.32 -11.96
N SER A 31 -34.69 34.10 -11.97
CA SER A 31 -35.79 33.71 -12.87
C SER A 31 -36.63 32.63 -12.20
N THR A 32 -37.84 33.00 -11.78
CA THR A 32 -38.80 32.08 -11.15
C THR A 32 -39.63 31.36 -12.22
N LYS A 33 -39.89 30.05 -12.02
CA LYS A 33 -40.98 29.34 -12.69
C LYS A 33 -41.58 28.28 -11.78
N SER A 34 -42.91 28.27 -11.73
CA SER A 34 -43.69 27.32 -10.94
C SER A 34 -43.77 25.95 -11.63
N GLY A 35 -43.77 24.88 -10.85
CA GLY A 35 -43.84 23.49 -11.34
C GLY A 35 -44.30 22.53 -10.25
N THR A 36 -45.57 22.14 -10.34
CA THR A 36 -46.29 21.11 -9.55
C THR A 36 -45.42 20.03 -8.87
N ALA A 37 -45.53 19.92 -7.55
CA ALA A 37 -44.84 18.89 -6.77
C ALA A 37 -45.58 17.53 -6.78
N HIS A 38 -44.86 16.47 -7.17
CA HIS A 38 -45.12 15.11 -6.70
C HIS A 38 -44.00 14.72 -5.71
N PRO A 39 -44.32 14.12 -4.55
CA PRO A 39 -43.32 13.67 -3.59
C PRO A 39 -42.59 12.43 -4.11
N LYS A 40 -41.57 12.64 -4.94
CA LYS A 40 -40.61 11.59 -5.31
C LYS A 40 -39.79 11.27 -4.07
N ALA A 41 -40.01 10.09 -3.48
CA ALA A 41 -39.31 9.68 -2.27
C ALA A 41 -37.79 9.71 -2.50
N ALA A 42 -37.10 10.63 -1.83
CA ALA A 42 -35.65 10.64 -1.77
C ALA A 42 -35.22 9.48 -0.87
N HIS A 43 -34.75 8.40 -1.49
CA HIS A 43 -34.15 7.30 -0.74
C HIS A 43 -32.78 7.80 -0.25
N ASP A 44 -32.64 7.97 1.07
CA ASP A 44 -31.46 8.59 1.68
C ASP A 44 -30.21 7.69 1.62
N ASN A 45 -29.60 7.63 0.44
CA ASN A 45 -28.33 6.93 0.22
C ASN A 45 -27.16 7.65 0.94
N ASN A 46 -27.32 8.93 1.29
CA ASN A 46 -26.25 9.74 1.87
C ASN A 46 -26.00 9.44 3.37
N THR A 47 -27.06 9.28 4.17
CA THR A 47 -26.95 8.96 5.61
C THR A 47 -26.34 7.59 5.84
N ASN A 48 -26.68 6.60 5.03
CA ASN A 48 -26.07 5.27 5.06
C ASN A 48 -24.54 5.34 4.81
N ASN A 49 -24.11 6.04 3.74
CA ASN A 49 -22.68 6.22 3.47
C ASN A 49 -21.94 6.97 4.59
N HIS A 50 -22.54 8.01 5.19
CA HIS A 50 -21.91 8.72 6.29
C HIS A 50 -21.74 7.84 7.54
N ASN A 51 -22.72 6.98 7.86
CA ASN A 51 -22.59 6.05 8.98
C ASN A 51 -21.48 5.01 8.75
N TYR A 52 -21.42 4.38 7.57
CA TYR A 52 -20.34 3.43 7.26
C TYR A 52 -18.95 4.06 7.31
N ASN A 53 -18.79 5.29 6.80
CA ASN A 53 -17.50 5.99 6.85
C ASN A 53 -17.08 6.34 8.29
N ASN A 54 -18.03 6.76 9.14
CA ASN A 54 -17.78 7.04 10.55
C ASN A 54 -17.44 5.77 11.35
N GLU A 55 -18.12 4.65 11.07
CA GLU A 55 -17.82 3.35 11.69
C GLU A 55 -16.44 2.85 11.27
N ALA A 56 -16.11 2.90 9.97
CA ALA A 56 -14.79 2.54 9.46
C ALA A 56 -13.67 3.38 10.10
N ALA A 57 -13.83 4.70 10.20
CA ALA A 57 -12.88 5.57 10.91
C ALA A 57 -12.77 5.24 12.40
N SER A 58 -13.88 4.87 13.06
CA SER A 58 -13.88 4.40 14.44
C SER A 58 -13.17 3.06 14.61
N LEU A 59 -13.18 2.17 13.62
CA LEU A 59 -12.45 0.90 13.65
C LEU A 59 -10.95 1.10 13.37
N LEU A 60 -10.61 1.90 12.35
CA LEU A 60 -9.21 2.21 12.01
C LEU A 60 -8.46 2.89 13.16
N SER A 61 -9.12 3.83 13.88
CA SER A 61 -8.52 4.50 15.05
C SER A 61 -8.22 3.60 16.26
N LYS A 62 -8.73 2.35 16.25
CA LYS A 62 -8.46 1.32 17.27
C LYS A 62 -7.30 0.38 16.88
N ILE A 63 -6.77 0.47 15.66
CA ILE A 63 -5.58 -0.28 15.26
C ILE A 63 -4.38 0.23 16.08
N ARG A 64 -3.63 -0.72 16.66
CA ARG A 64 -2.43 -0.46 17.49
C ARG A 64 -1.16 -1.11 16.96
N GLY A 65 -1.28 -1.90 15.90
CA GLY A 65 -0.18 -2.54 15.20
C GLY A 65 -0.70 -3.35 14.02
N ILE A 66 0.16 -3.61 13.04
CA ILE A 66 -0.18 -4.37 11.83
C ILE A 66 0.80 -5.54 11.72
N ALA A 67 0.29 -6.76 11.49
CA ALA A 67 1.12 -7.94 11.30
C ALA A 67 0.99 -8.50 9.88
N TYR A 68 2.12 -8.89 9.30
CA TYR A 68 2.22 -9.44 7.96
C TYR A 68 2.87 -10.83 8.03
N ASP A 69 2.23 -11.84 7.45
CA ASP A 69 2.77 -13.19 7.24
C ASP A 69 3.13 -13.32 5.75
N SER A 70 4.41 -13.53 5.44
CA SER A 70 4.92 -13.49 4.05
C SER A 70 4.57 -12.21 3.27
N ALA A 71 4.68 -11.03 3.90
CA ALA A 71 4.24 -9.76 3.30
C ALA A 71 4.92 -8.54 3.96
N PRO A 72 4.80 -7.33 3.37
CA PRO A 72 4.20 -7.00 2.08
C PRO A 72 5.24 -6.95 0.93
N VAL A 73 4.74 -6.74 -0.29
CA VAL A 73 5.54 -6.56 -1.51
C VAL A 73 4.88 -5.54 -2.41
N ARG A 74 5.67 -4.77 -3.19
CA ARG A 74 5.13 -4.01 -4.32
C ARG A 74 4.78 -5.01 -5.42
N VAL A 75 3.48 -5.24 -5.63
CA VAL A 75 2.98 -6.28 -6.55
C VAL A 75 3.46 -6.02 -7.97
N ALA A 76 4.27 -6.94 -8.49
CA ALA A 76 4.82 -6.91 -9.84
C ALA A 76 4.51 -8.24 -10.57
N PRO A 77 4.51 -8.27 -11.91
CA PRO A 77 4.20 -9.48 -12.68
C PRO A 77 4.98 -10.74 -12.25
N PRO A 78 6.30 -10.70 -11.93
CA PRO A 78 7.02 -11.90 -11.46
C PRO A 78 6.45 -12.55 -10.20
N VAL A 79 6.01 -11.77 -9.21
CA VAL A 79 5.44 -12.28 -7.95
C VAL A 79 4.15 -13.06 -8.24
N LEU A 80 3.28 -12.48 -9.07
CA LEU A 80 2.02 -13.11 -9.47
C LEU A 80 2.27 -14.34 -10.35
N ALA A 81 3.28 -14.28 -11.24
CA ALA A 81 3.70 -15.38 -12.08
C ALA A 81 4.17 -16.58 -11.24
N THR A 82 5.02 -16.37 -10.23
CA THR A 82 5.50 -17.45 -9.34
C THR A 82 4.36 -18.05 -8.55
N GLY A 83 3.55 -17.23 -7.86
CA GLY A 83 2.41 -17.73 -7.07
C GLY A 83 1.40 -18.52 -7.89
N PHE A 84 1.06 -18.05 -9.10
CA PHE A 84 0.18 -18.77 -10.01
C PHE A 84 0.83 -20.02 -10.63
N SER A 85 2.12 -19.98 -10.95
CA SER A 85 2.84 -21.13 -11.50
C SER A 85 2.96 -22.26 -10.48
N ALA A 86 3.19 -21.94 -9.20
CA ALA A 86 3.15 -22.91 -8.11
C ALA A 86 1.74 -23.53 -7.96
N MET A 87 0.69 -22.71 -8.01
CA MET A 87 -0.71 -23.20 -7.97
C MET A 87 -1.03 -24.11 -9.16
N LEU A 88 -0.61 -23.73 -10.38
CA LEU A 88 -0.88 -24.50 -11.59
C LEU A 88 -0.05 -25.79 -11.64
N ALA A 89 1.21 -25.75 -11.21
CA ALA A 89 2.06 -26.94 -11.05
C ALA A 89 1.40 -27.96 -10.10
N GLY A 90 1.01 -27.52 -8.90
CA GLY A 90 0.30 -28.37 -7.94
C GLY A 90 -1.01 -28.94 -8.48
N ARG A 91 -1.80 -28.14 -9.23
CA ARG A 91 -3.04 -28.60 -9.89
C ARG A 91 -2.79 -29.64 -11.00
N LEU A 92 -1.63 -29.60 -11.65
CA LEU A 92 -1.21 -30.55 -12.69
C LEU A 92 -0.40 -31.73 -12.13
N GLY A 93 -0.21 -31.83 -10.82
CA GLY A 93 0.56 -32.90 -10.17
C GLY A 93 2.08 -32.75 -10.25
N PHE A 94 2.58 -31.58 -10.64
CA PHE A 94 4.01 -31.25 -10.64
C PHE A 94 4.45 -30.62 -9.33
N ALA A 95 5.70 -30.86 -8.93
CA ALA A 95 6.36 -30.04 -7.92
C ALA A 95 6.56 -28.59 -8.45
N PRO A 96 6.50 -27.56 -7.58
CA PRO A 96 6.79 -26.18 -7.98
C PRO A 96 8.20 -26.04 -8.55
N GLU A 97 9.18 -26.75 -7.98
CA GLU A 97 10.58 -26.79 -8.45
C GLU A 97 10.83 -27.69 -9.67
N SER A 98 9.77 -28.13 -10.36
CA SER A 98 9.94 -28.94 -11.57
C SER A 98 10.38 -28.08 -12.78
N PRO A 99 11.18 -28.63 -13.71
CA PRO A 99 11.49 -27.96 -14.97
C PRO A 99 10.23 -27.56 -15.75
N ALA A 100 9.17 -28.37 -15.68
CA ALA A 100 7.87 -28.08 -16.30
C ALA A 100 7.23 -26.79 -15.75
N ALA A 101 7.20 -26.62 -14.42
CA ALA A 101 6.71 -25.40 -13.79
C ALA A 101 7.57 -24.17 -14.16
N ARG A 102 8.89 -24.32 -14.21
CA ARG A 102 9.84 -23.27 -14.63
C ARG A 102 9.62 -22.79 -16.07
N HIS A 103 9.11 -23.65 -16.96
CA HIS A 103 8.72 -23.28 -18.33
C HIS A 103 7.34 -22.61 -18.44
N LEU A 104 6.45 -22.77 -17.45
CA LEU A 104 5.16 -22.07 -17.40
C LEU A 104 5.29 -20.62 -16.92
N ALA A 105 6.27 -20.34 -16.05
CA ALA A 105 6.50 -19.02 -15.44
C ALA A 105 6.47 -17.83 -16.42
N PRO A 106 7.22 -17.78 -17.55
CA PRO A 106 7.20 -16.62 -18.45
C PRO A 106 5.86 -16.44 -19.18
N ALA A 107 5.13 -17.52 -19.44
CA ALA A 107 3.79 -17.44 -20.02
C ALA A 107 2.77 -16.92 -19.00
N ALA A 108 2.87 -17.38 -17.74
CA ALA A 108 2.08 -16.83 -16.64
C ALA A 108 2.40 -15.34 -16.41
N GLU A 109 3.68 -14.94 -16.42
CA GLU A 109 4.09 -13.54 -16.25
C GLU A 109 3.50 -12.63 -17.33
N LEU A 110 3.54 -13.04 -18.60
CA LEU A 110 2.94 -12.29 -19.70
C LEU A 110 1.41 -12.16 -19.53
N ILE A 111 0.74 -13.23 -19.11
CA ILE A 111 -0.71 -13.23 -18.84
C ILE A 111 -1.06 -12.31 -17.66
N PHE A 112 -0.29 -12.37 -16.56
CA PHE A 112 -0.54 -11.51 -15.40
C PHE A 112 -0.17 -10.04 -15.64
N ALA A 113 0.91 -9.75 -16.37
CA ALA A 113 1.23 -8.39 -16.81
C ALA A 113 0.11 -7.81 -17.68
N GLY A 114 -0.42 -8.59 -18.63
CA GLY A 114 -1.57 -8.18 -19.45
C GLY A 114 -2.83 -7.96 -18.60
N LEU A 115 -3.18 -8.93 -17.76
CA LEU A 115 -4.40 -8.89 -16.93
C LEU A 115 -4.38 -7.75 -15.91
N MET A 116 -3.27 -7.54 -15.20
CA MET A 116 -3.14 -6.47 -14.19
C MET A 116 -3.25 -5.08 -14.81
N ARG A 117 -2.74 -4.89 -16.03
CA ARG A 117 -2.86 -3.64 -16.81
C ARG A 117 -4.27 -3.42 -17.31
N LEU A 118 -4.86 -4.42 -17.97
CA LEU A 118 -6.22 -4.35 -18.52
C LEU A 118 -7.31 -4.19 -17.46
N SER A 119 -7.06 -4.65 -16.23
CA SER A 119 -8.00 -4.52 -15.10
C SER A 119 -7.73 -3.34 -14.16
N GLY A 120 -6.71 -2.52 -14.43
CA GLY A 120 -6.29 -1.41 -13.55
C GLY A 120 -5.72 -1.84 -12.18
N ARG A 121 -5.60 -3.16 -11.92
CA ARG A 121 -5.16 -3.69 -10.63
C ARG A 121 -3.69 -3.40 -10.32
N GLU A 122 -2.85 -3.13 -11.32
CA GLU A 122 -1.46 -2.67 -11.12
C GLU A 122 -1.42 -1.36 -10.32
N GLN A 123 -2.33 -0.42 -10.63
CA GLN A 123 -2.47 0.85 -9.92
C GLN A 123 -2.97 0.61 -8.48
N LEU A 124 -4.08 -0.10 -8.30
CA LEU A 124 -4.68 -0.39 -6.99
C LEU A 124 -3.70 -1.10 -6.04
N CYS A 125 -2.90 -2.04 -6.54
CA CYS A 125 -1.89 -2.72 -5.72
C CYS A 125 -0.69 -1.82 -5.38
N SER A 126 -0.35 -0.83 -6.21
CA SER A 126 0.65 0.17 -5.85
C SER A 126 0.11 1.19 -4.85
N GLU A 127 -1.15 1.63 -5.00
CA GLU A 127 -1.83 2.51 -4.05
C GLU A 127 -1.90 1.87 -2.66
N LEU A 128 -2.36 0.62 -2.57
CA LEU A 128 -2.37 -0.14 -1.31
C LEU A 128 -0.96 -0.29 -0.70
N TYR A 129 0.09 -0.49 -1.51
CA TYR A 129 1.47 -0.55 -1.00
C TYR A 129 1.91 0.79 -0.40
N GLU A 130 1.61 1.92 -1.07
CA GLU A 130 1.90 3.25 -0.53
C GLU A 130 1.07 3.55 0.72
N GLU A 131 -0.21 3.19 0.77
CA GLU A 131 -1.04 3.35 1.99
C GLU A 131 -0.45 2.59 3.18
N LEU A 132 -0.04 1.33 3.00
CA LEU A 132 0.61 0.53 4.04
C LEU A 132 1.96 1.12 4.47
N ARG A 133 2.73 1.69 3.52
CA ARG A 133 4.02 2.37 3.76
C ARG A 133 3.88 3.71 4.50
N LEU A 134 2.73 4.37 4.34
CA LEU A 134 2.39 5.64 4.99
C LEU A 134 1.71 5.47 6.37
N GLN A 135 1.35 4.25 6.77
CA GLN A 135 0.74 3.95 8.08
C GLN A 135 1.76 3.93 9.25
N THR A 136 2.68 4.89 9.27
CA THR A 136 3.78 5.00 10.24
C THR A 136 3.35 5.27 11.69
N ALA A 137 2.09 5.65 11.90
CA ALA A 137 1.50 5.93 13.22
C ALA A 137 1.30 4.69 14.10
N VAL A 138 1.49 3.48 13.57
CA VAL A 138 1.43 2.21 14.31
C VAL A 138 2.68 1.36 14.03
N PRO A 139 3.10 0.50 14.98
CA PRO A 139 4.18 -0.47 14.76
C PRO A 139 3.76 -1.60 13.79
N HIS A 140 4.71 -2.09 13.00
CA HIS A 140 4.51 -3.19 12.06
C HIS A 140 5.29 -4.45 12.51
N LEU A 141 4.70 -5.63 12.39
CA LEU A 141 5.33 -6.93 12.61
C LEU A 141 5.47 -7.65 11.27
N LEU A 142 6.71 -7.90 10.86
CA LEU A 142 7.04 -8.46 9.55
C LEU A 142 7.60 -9.88 9.73
N LEU A 143 6.76 -10.89 9.46
CA LEU A 143 7.10 -12.30 9.53
C LEU A 143 7.47 -12.78 8.11
N TYR A 144 8.67 -13.32 7.93
CA TYR A 144 9.19 -13.69 6.61
C TYR A 144 10.12 -14.90 6.66
N SER A 145 10.58 -15.36 5.50
CA SER A 145 11.64 -16.38 5.38
C SER A 145 12.54 -16.12 4.17
N GLY A 146 13.84 -16.38 4.28
CA GLY A 146 14.72 -16.53 3.12
C GLY A 146 14.37 -17.74 2.21
N ALA A 147 13.42 -18.60 2.62
CA ALA A 147 12.87 -19.70 1.84
C ALA A 147 11.43 -19.43 1.32
N ASP A 148 11.00 -18.16 1.29
CA ASP A 148 9.77 -17.76 0.62
C ASP A 148 10.04 -17.49 -0.87
N GLU A 149 9.61 -18.44 -1.71
CA GLU A 149 9.76 -18.40 -3.17
C GLU A 149 8.78 -17.43 -3.85
N VAL A 150 7.68 -17.06 -3.18
CA VAL A 150 6.62 -16.19 -3.74
C VAL A 150 6.89 -14.72 -3.40
N ILE A 151 7.33 -14.46 -2.17
CA ILE A 151 7.59 -13.12 -1.62
C ILE A 151 9.03 -13.09 -1.10
N PRO A 152 10.00 -12.63 -1.92
CA PRO A 152 11.40 -12.60 -1.53
C PRO A 152 11.63 -11.80 -0.24
N SER A 153 12.42 -12.34 0.69
CA SER A 153 12.76 -11.68 1.96
C SER A 153 13.31 -10.26 1.77
N ALA A 154 14.07 -10.02 0.69
CA ALA A 154 14.57 -8.71 0.31
C ALA A 154 13.47 -7.64 0.08
N SER A 155 12.25 -8.04 -0.30
CA SER A 155 11.11 -7.12 -0.41
C SER A 155 10.56 -6.74 0.97
N VAL A 156 10.47 -7.69 1.90
CA VAL A 156 10.01 -7.45 3.28
C VAL A 156 11.03 -6.60 4.04
N LEU A 157 12.33 -6.88 3.86
CA LEU A 157 13.42 -6.08 4.41
C LEU A 157 13.38 -4.64 3.87
N ARG A 158 13.21 -4.45 2.55
CA ARG A 158 13.05 -3.12 1.96
C ARG A 158 11.85 -2.37 2.52
N PHE A 159 10.69 -3.02 2.67
CA PHE A 159 9.52 -2.37 3.29
C PHE A 159 9.81 -1.95 4.75
N SER A 160 10.58 -2.75 5.50
CA SER A 160 11.05 -2.40 6.84
C SER A 160 11.98 -1.18 6.86
N GLU A 161 12.82 -1.01 5.84
CA GLU A 161 13.68 0.17 5.64
C GLU A 161 12.84 1.39 5.24
N GLU A 162 12.00 1.26 4.20
CA GLU A 162 11.10 2.31 3.71
C GLU A 162 10.17 2.85 4.82
N LEU A 163 9.64 1.99 5.70
CA LEU A 163 8.86 2.42 6.88
C LEU A 163 9.69 3.29 7.84
N LYS A 164 10.93 2.89 8.12
CA LYS A 164 11.82 3.61 9.06
C LYS A 164 12.26 4.96 8.49
N GLU A 165 12.46 5.05 7.17
CA GLU A 165 12.72 6.32 6.48
C GLU A 165 11.54 7.30 6.61
N GLN A 166 10.30 6.81 6.65
CA GLN A 166 9.11 7.64 6.90
C GLN A 166 8.82 7.87 8.40
N GLY A 167 9.71 7.45 9.30
CA GLY A 167 9.56 7.61 10.75
C GLY A 167 8.64 6.57 11.44
N GLY A 168 8.21 5.54 10.72
CA GLY A 168 7.50 4.40 11.28
C GLY A 168 8.42 3.42 12.02
N SER A 169 7.82 2.40 12.65
CA SER A 169 8.56 1.37 13.38
C SER A 169 8.18 -0.04 12.93
N SER A 170 9.16 -0.95 12.92
CA SER A 170 8.93 -2.34 12.49
C SER A 170 9.81 -3.35 13.22
N GLN A 171 9.18 -4.44 13.68
CA GLN A 171 9.81 -5.67 14.14
C GLN A 171 9.92 -6.66 12.98
N LEU A 172 11.07 -7.33 12.85
CA LEU A 172 11.36 -8.35 11.85
C LEU A 172 11.55 -9.71 12.53
N GLU A 173 10.95 -10.77 12.00
CA GLU A 173 11.11 -12.15 12.48
C GLU A 173 11.30 -13.12 11.30
N GLU A 174 12.47 -13.78 11.22
CA GLU A 174 12.76 -14.73 10.15
C GLU A 174 12.49 -16.19 10.55
N PHE A 175 11.45 -16.78 9.95
CA PHE A 175 11.16 -18.22 9.99
C PHE A 175 12.02 -18.95 8.94
N ALA A 176 13.34 -18.94 9.13
CA ALA A 176 14.30 -19.54 8.20
C ALA A 176 13.90 -20.98 7.80
N GLY A 177 13.75 -21.22 6.49
CA GLY A 177 13.40 -22.55 5.95
C GLY A 177 11.92 -22.93 6.01
N SER A 178 10.99 -22.01 6.30
CA SER A 178 9.55 -22.21 6.03
C SER A 178 9.12 -21.61 4.69
N PRO A 179 8.30 -22.32 3.89
CA PRO A 179 7.65 -21.75 2.71
C PRO A 179 6.68 -20.60 3.02
N HIS A 180 6.25 -19.94 1.93
CA HIS A 180 5.22 -18.91 1.89
C HIS A 180 3.95 -19.24 2.70
N VAL A 181 3.55 -18.39 3.65
CA VAL A 181 2.34 -18.53 4.50
C VAL A 181 2.27 -19.89 5.23
N MET A 182 3.43 -20.50 5.50
CA MET A 182 3.58 -21.75 6.26
C MET A 182 4.31 -21.54 7.60
N HIS A 183 4.61 -20.30 7.97
CA HIS A 183 5.38 -19.94 9.16
C HIS A 183 4.74 -20.52 10.44
N PHE A 184 3.47 -20.21 10.70
CA PHE A 184 2.71 -20.78 11.84
C PHE A 184 2.59 -22.31 11.79
N ARG A 185 2.34 -22.90 10.61
CA ARG A 185 2.17 -24.36 10.47
C ARG A 185 3.44 -25.15 10.74
N ARG A 186 4.62 -24.55 10.48
CA ARG A 186 5.93 -25.20 10.66
C ARG A 186 6.56 -24.89 12.01
N TYR A 187 6.27 -23.72 12.58
CA TYR A 187 6.86 -23.22 13.82
C TYR A 187 5.82 -22.58 14.76
N PRO A 188 4.76 -23.31 15.17
CA PRO A 188 3.58 -22.73 15.81
C PRO A 188 3.88 -22.04 17.15
N GLU A 189 4.75 -22.63 17.97
CA GLU A 189 5.15 -22.07 19.27
C GLU A 189 5.91 -20.74 19.10
N ARG A 190 6.97 -20.72 18.28
CA ARG A 190 7.73 -19.49 17.96
C ARG A 190 6.85 -18.41 17.33
N TYR A 191 5.92 -18.78 16.45
CA TYR A 191 4.99 -17.83 15.85
C TYR A 191 4.05 -17.23 16.89
N ALA A 192 3.45 -18.05 17.75
CA ALA A 192 2.59 -17.59 18.84
C ALA A 192 3.36 -16.71 19.85
N GLU A 193 4.59 -17.08 20.19
CA GLU A 193 5.47 -16.27 21.06
C GLU A 193 5.80 -14.92 20.46
N THR A 194 6.18 -14.84 19.17
CA THR A 194 6.54 -13.55 18.56
C THR A 194 5.33 -12.66 18.34
N VAL A 195 4.16 -13.21 17.97
CA VAL A 195 2.91 -12.44 17.93
C VAL A 195 2.55 -11.95 19.34
N LYS A 196 2.64 -12.80 20.37
CA LYS A 196 2.41 -12.39 21.77
C LYS A 196 3.37 -11.29 22.20
N ARG A 197 4.67 -11.43 21.92
CA ARG A 197 5.74 -10.46 22.24
C ARG A 197 5.44 -9.08 21.63
N PHE A 198 4.97 -9.05 20.39
CA PHE A 198 4.58 -7.82 19.70
C PHE A 198 3.34 -7.17 20.34
N LEU A 199 2.31 -7.97 20.67
CA LEU A 199 1.12 -7.50 21.37
C LEU A 199 1.46 -6.95 22.76
N ASP A 200 2.21 -7.71 23.58
CA ASP A 200 2.69 -7.33 24.93
C ASP A 200 3.59 -6.07 24.93
N THR A 201 4.08 -5.63 23.77
CA THR A 201 4.93 -4.42 23.63
C THR A 201 4.13 -3.19 23.16
N HIS A 202 2.91 -3.37 22.65
CA HIS A 202 2.18 -2.35 21.89
C HIS A 202 0.67 -2.23 22.22
N LEU A 203 0.16 -2.97 23.21
CA LEU A 203 -1.21 -2.91 23.74
C LEU A 203 -1.25 -2.60 25.24
#